data_AF-A0A3D3UR33-F1
#
_entry.id   AF-A0A3D3UR33-F1
#
_cell.length_a   1.000
_cell.length_b   1.000
_cell.length_c   1.000
_cell.angle_alpha   90.00
_cell.angle_beta   90.00
_cell.angle_gamma   90.00
#
_symmetry.space_group_name_H-M   'P 1'
#
loop_
_entity.id
_entity.type
_entity.pdbx_description
1 polymer ?
#
loop_
_entity_poly.entity_id
_entity_poly.type
_entity_poly.pdbx_seq_one_letter_code
_entity_poly.pdbx_strand_id
1 'polypeptide(L)'
;MCRNLVYLALVLVFCLASSMSASTIIWVSGAFDDNGDGEPDDQPWMDLLEANGYTVDASFRSQEGRTLDDDKIAALNAADLIIVSRNSSSGDYDEGEEITQWNSITAPLMLMGVHISRNSRWLWVNTTSLPNLSDSSIDIIEAGHPIFAGVPNGAQITVGDVGPTTFVGITDMGNGTVLAQVEGEDATWIAEWETGVE
;
A
#
# COMPACT_ATOMS: atom_id res chain seq x y z
N MET A 1 27.19 -24.58 -44.28
CA MET A 1 27.61 -23.63 -43.24
C MET A 1 26.50 -22.67 -42.78
N CYS A 2 25.46 -22.39 -43.57
CA CYS A 2 24.41 -21.43 -43.18
C CYS A 2 23.38 -21.90 -42.14
N ARG A 3 23.25 -23.21 -41.86
CA ARG A 3 22.24 -23.73 -40.92
C ARG A 3 22.60 -23.47 -39.45
N ASN A 4 23.89 -23.50 -39.10
CA ASN A 4 24.37 -23.31 -37.72
C ASN A 4 24.40 -21.82 -37.31
N LEU A 5 24.50 -20.90 -38.27
CA LEU A 5 24.42 -19.45 -38.04
C LEU A 5 22.99 -18.99 -37.71
N VAL A 6 21.97 -19.65 -38.27
CA VAL A 6 20.56 -19.34 -37.98
C VAL A 6 20.18 -19.74 -36.54
N TYR A 7 20.69 -20.87 -36.04
CA TYR A 7 20.46 -21.27 -34.64
C TYR A 7 21.16 -20.34 -33.64
N LEU A 8 22.36 -19.85 -33.95
CA LEU A 8 23.08 -18.92 -33.08
C LEU A 8 22.39 -17.55 -33.00
N ALA A 9 21.84 -17.06 -34.11
CA ALA A 9 21.06 -15.82 -34.15
C ALA A 9 19.72 -15.94 -33.41
N LEU A 10 19.05 -17.10 -33.46
CA LEU A 10 17.80 -17.33 -32.73
C LEU A 10 18.02 -17.43 -31.21
N VAL A 11 19.15 -17.98 -30.78
CA VAL A 11 19.55 -18.03 -29.35
C VAL A 11 19.90 -16.64 -28.82
N LEU A 12 20.58 -15.80 -29.60
CA LEU A 12 20.90 -14.42 -29.18
C LEU A 12 19.66 -13.52 -29.07
N VAL A 13 18.63 -13.75 -29.90
CA VAL A 13 17.35 -13.02 -29.82
C VAL A 13 16.51 -13.46 -28.61
N PHE A 14 16.66 -14.71 -28.14
CA PHE A 14 16.05 -15.16 -26.88
C PHE A 14 16.82 -14.70 -25.62
N CYS A 15 18.12 -14.37 -25.74
CA CYS A 15 18.90 -13.78 -24.63
C CYS A 15 18.70 -12.25 -24.47
N LEU A 16 18.00 -11.62 -25.40
CA LEU A 16 17.44 -10.27 -25.25
C LEU A 16 16.01 -10.32 -24.67
N ALA A 17 15.65 -11.43 -24.01
CA ALA A 17 14.50 -11.47 -23.12
C ALA A 17 14.59 -10.23 -22.23
N SER A 18 13.61 -9.36 -22.41
CA SER A 18 13.44 -8.09 -21.74
C SER A 18 13.92 -8.22 -20.29
N SER A 19 14.94 -7.48 -19.91
CA SER A 19 15.07 -7.07 -18.52
C SER A 19 13.82 -6.23 -18.24
N MET A 20 12.72 -6.90 -17.90
CA MET A 20 11.56 -6.24 -17.32
C MET A 20 12.13 -5.64 -16.04
N SER A 21 12.32 -4.32 -16.04
CA SER A 21 12.71 -3.62 -14.83
C SER A 21 11.68 -4.01 -13.78
N ALA A 22 12.15 -4.54 -12.65
CA ALA A 22 11.26 -4.79 -11.52
C ALA A 22 10.50 -3.50 -11.23
N SER A 23 9.19 -3.60 -11.01
CA SER A 23 8.41 -2.44 -10.60
C SER A 23 8.98 -1.90 -9.28
N THR A 24 9.20 -0.59 -9.23
CA THR A 24 9.77 0.09 -8.07
C THR A 24 8.65 0.52 -7.15
N ILE A 25 8.72 0.02 -5.92
CA ILE A 25 7.82 0.36 -4.82
C ILE A 25 8.56 1.26 -3.86
N ILE A 26 8.09 2.49 -3.63
CA ILE A 26 8.59 3.30 -2.51
C ILE A 26 7.84 2.89 -1.25
N TRP A 27 8.59 2.47 -0.23
CA TRP A 27 8.05 2.12 1.08
C TRP A 27 8.18 3.30 2.05
N VAL A 28 7.04 3.86 2.45
CA VAL A 28 6.95 5.00 3.38
C VAL A 28 6.61 4.47 4.77
N SER A 29 7.45 4.78 5.76
CA SER A 29 7.31 4.23 7.11
C SER A 29 7.96 5.13 8.16
N GLY A 30 7.48 5.02 9.40
CA GLY A 30 8.11 5.54 10.61
C GLY A 30 9.32 4.72 11.08
N ALA A 31 9.48 3.50 10.56
CA ALA A 31 10.53 2.55 10.90
C ALA A 31 10.61 2.23 12.41
N PHE A 32 9.46 2.12 13.09
CA PHE A 32 9.45 1.72 14.50
C PHE A 32 9.90 0.25 14.65
N ASP A 33 10.60 0.00 15.76
CA ASP A 33 11.03 -1.30 16.27
C ASP A 33 10.47 -1.41 17.69
N ASP A 34 9.17 -1.71 17.79
CA ASP A 34 8.46 -1.77 19.07
C ASP A 34 8.86 -3.00 19.88
N ASN A 35 9.37 -4.03 19.21
CA ASN A 35 9.79 -5.29 19.82
C ASN A 35 11.24 -5.22 20.38
N GLY A 36 12.05 -4.29 19.89
CA GLY A 36 13.41 -3.99 20.33
C GLY A 36 14.49 -4.96 19.84
N ASP A 37 14.27 -5.64 18.72
CA ASP A 37 15.22 -6.62 18.14
C ASP A 37 16.29 -5.99 17.23
N GLY A 38 16.17 -4.68 16.96
CA GLY A 38 17.09 -3.91 16.12
C GLY A 38 16.69 -3.85 14.66
N GLU A 39 15.51 -4.34 14.29
CA GLU A 39 14.95 -4.29 12.94
C GLU A 39 13.56 -3.63 12.96
N PRO A 40 13.21 -2.73 12.01
CA PRO A 40 11.88 -2.17 12.00
C PRO A 40 10.82 -3.24 11.76
N ASP A 41 9.69 -3.17 12.48
CA ASP A 41 8.63 -4.20 12.50
C ASP A 41 7.98 -4.45 11.13
N ASP A 42 8.22 -3.58 10.14
CA ASP A 42 7.75 -3.72 8.78
C ASP A 42 8.78 -4.22 7.75
N GLN A 43 10.00 -4.57 8.19
CA GLN A 43 10.99 -5.22 7.31
C GLN A 43 10.44 -6.46 6.62
N PRO A 44 9.73 -7.39 7.30
CA PRO A 44 9.28 -8.63 6.65
C PRO A 44 8.36 -8.40 5.45
N TRP A 45 7.66 -7.26 5.39
CA TRP A 45 6.83 -6.87 4.25
C TRP A 45 7.67 -6.46 3.05
N MET A 46 8.74 -5.70 3.28
CA MET A 46 9.68 -5.32 2.22
C MET A 46 10.40 -6.55 1.67
N ASP A 47 10.88 -7.43 2.54
CA ASP A 47 11.53 -8.69 2.15
C ASP A 47 10.61 -9.57 1.30
N LEU A 48 9.32 -9.63 1.65
CA LEU A 48 8.31 -10.37 0.90
C LEU A 48 8.13 -9.79 -0.51
N LEU A 49 8.09 -8.46 -0.66
CA LEU A 49 7.97 -7.80 -1.96
C LEU A 49 9.22 -8.06 -2.82
N GLU A 50 10.40 -7.92 -2.24
CA GLU A 50 11.67 -8.21 -2.93
C GLU A 50 11.78 -9.68 -3.36
N ALA A 51 11.37 -10.62 -2.49
CA ALA A 51 11.32 -12.04 -2.81
C ALA A 51 10.35 -12.36 -3.96
N ASN A 52 9.35 -11.52 -4.20
CA ASN A 52 8.43 -11.61 -5.34
C ASN A 52 8.90 -10.82 -6.57
N GLY A 53 10.12 -10.28 -6.55
CA GLY A 53 10.76 -9.66 -7.70
C GLY A 53 10.49 -8.16 -7.87
N TYR A 54 9.93 -7.49 -6.87
CA TYR A 54 9.83 -6.03 -6.86
C TYR A 54 11.14 -5.38 -6.41
N THR A 55 11.39 -4.15 -6.83
CA THR A 55 12.43 -3.31 -6.22
C THR A 55 11.78 -2.48 -5.13
N VAL A 56 12.21 -2.61 -3.88
CA VAL A 56 11.68 -1.79 -2.79
C VAL A 56 12.68 -0.68 -2.46
N ASP A 57 12.26 0.56 -2.67
CA ASP A 57 13.02 1.74 -2.26
C ASP A 57 12.65 2.14 -0.83
N ALA A 58 13.63 2.01 0.06
CA ALA A 58 13.53 2.36 1.47
C ALA A 58 13.89 3.83 1.76
N SER A 59 14.07 4.67 0.74
CA SER A 59 14.45 6.09 0.90
C SER A 59 13.44 6.92 1.69
N PHE A 60 12.20 6.44 1.84
CA PHE A 60 11.15 7.03 2.66
C PHE A 60 10.89 6.29 3.99
N ARG A 61 11.80 5.41 4.38
CA ARG A 61 11.68 4.58 5.59
C ARG A 61 12.36 5.26 6.78
N SER A 62 11.69 6.24 7.36
CA SER A 62 11.87 6.80 8.72
C SER A 62 11.02 8.07 8.90
N GLN A 63 11.48 9.20 8.37
CA GLN A 63 10.88 10.52 8.63
C GLN A 63 10.74 11.35 7.35
N GLU A 64 11.24 10.83 6.23
CA GLU A 64 11.34 11.54 4.96
C GLU A 64 9.95 11.86 4.40
N GLY A 65 8.94 11.05 4.72
CA GLY A 65 7.54 11.26 4.35
C GLY A 65 6.81 12.33 5.16
N ARG A 66 7.35 12.80 6.30
CA ARG A 66 6.70 13.80 7.16
C ARG A 66 6.77 15.22 6.59
N THR A 67 7.61 15.44 5.58
CA THR A 67 7.70 16.71 4.86
C THR A 67 8.20 16.42 3.46
N LEU A 68 7.41 16.78 2.46
CA LEU A 68 7.75 16.56 1.06
C LEU A 68 8.20 17.87 0.42
N ASP A 69 9.43 17.94 -0.06
CA ASP A 69 9.86 18.99 -0.98
C ASP A 69 9.62 18.55 -2.44
N ASP A 70 9.87 19.45 -3.38
CA ASP A 70 9.64 19.17 -4.81
C ASP A 70 10.42 17.95 -5.30
N ASP A 71 11.63 17.72 -4.79
CA ASP A 71 12.48 16.59 -5.16
C ASP A 71 11.90 15.26 -4.63
N LYS A 72 11.40 15.25 -3.39
CA LYS A 72 10.70 14.09 -2.81
C LYS A 72 9.39 13.79 -3.53
N ILE A 73 8.61 14.81 -3.87
CA ILE A 73 7.38 14.66 -4.67
C ILE A 73 7.72 14.08 -6.04
N ALA A 74 8.79 14.56 -6.69
CA ALA A 74 9.25 14.02 -7.96
C ALA A 74 9.71 12.56 -7.83
N ALA A 75 10.40 12.20 -6.76
CA ALA A 75 10.81 10.82 -6.48
C ALA A 75 9.60 9.90 -6.28
N LEU A 76 8.62 10.32 -5.47
CA LEU A 76 7.37 9.59 -5.25
C LEU A 76 6.60 9.37 -6.56
N ASN A 77 6.45 10.41 -7.37
CA ASN A 77 5.76 10.35 -8.66
C ASN A 77 6.50 9.52 -9.73
N ALA A 78 7.78 9.20 -9.51
CA ALA A 78 8.55 8.35 -10.41
C ALA A 78 8.44 6.85 -10.09
N ALA A 79 7.86 6.48 -8.93
CA ALA A 79 7.65 5.09 -8.55
C ALA A 79 6.45 4.46 -9.28
N ASP A 80 6.46 3.14 -9.42
CA ASP A 80 5.32 2.38 -9.95
C ASP A 80 4.20 2.22 -8.91
N LEU A 81 4.56 2.23 -7.62
CA LEU A 81 3.64 2.18 -6.50
C LEU A 81 4.29 2.83 -5.27
N ILE A 82 3.49 3.52 -4.47
CA ILE A 82 3.86 3.98 -3.13
C ILE A 82 3.05 3.18 -2.13
N ILE A 83 3.71 2.59 -1.13
CA ILE A 83 3.04 1.94 0.00
C ILE A 83 3.33 2.73 1.27
N VAL A 84 2.28 3.27 1.89
CA VAL A 84 2.37 3.94 3.19
C VAL A 84 2.05 2.93 4.28
N SER A 85 3.11 2.46 4.93
CA SER A 85 3.10 1.41 5.96
C SER A 85 2.24 1.78 7.15
N ARG A 86 1.61 0.77 7.75
CA ARG A 86 0.98 0.90 9.06
C ARG A 86 2.00 1.22 10.15
N ASN A 87 3.28 0.92 9.95
CA ASN A 87 4.38 1.25 10.89
C ASN A 87 4.71 2.76 10.90
N SER A 88 3.68 3.59 11.08
CA SER A 88 3.72 5.05 11.02
C SER A 88 2.76 5.64 12.06
N SER A 89 3.10 6.82 12.60
CA SER A 89 2.21 7.57 13.49
C SER A 89 1.44 8.61 12.68
N SER A 90 0.10 8.56 12.68
CA SER A 90 -0.70 9.57 11.95
C SER A 90 -0.57 11.00 12.49
N GLY A 91 -0.01 11.17 13.70
CA GLY A 91 0.30 12.48 14.25
C GLY A 91 1.57 13.09 13.65
N ASP A 92 2.40 12.28 12.98
CA ASP A 92 3.55 12.79 12.22
C ASP A 92 3.15 13.23 10.80
N TYR A 93 1.85 13.11 10.46
CA TYR A 93 1.27 13.37 9.14
C TYR A 93 0.15 14.43 9.16
N ASP A 94 0.32 15.51 9.92
CA ASP A 94 -0.73 16.52 10.14
C ASP A 94 -0.26 17.97 10.27
N GLU A 95 0.97 18.28 9.85
CA GLU A 95 1.58 19.61 10.04
C GLU A 95 1.71 20.41 8.73
N GLY A 96 1.44 21.72 8.79
CA GLY A 96 1.74 22.65 7.69
C GLY A 96 1.03 22.32 6.36
N GLU A 97 1.81 22.23 5.28
CA GLU A 97 1.33 21.98 3.91
C GLU A 97 1.22 20.48 3.56
N GLU A 98 1.43 19.60 4.54
CA GLU A 98 1.62 18.18 4.28
C GLU A 98 0.40 17.50 3.65
N ILE A 99 -0.82 17.90 4.05
CA ILE A 99 -2.06 17.43 3.42
C ILE A 99 -2.06 17.79 1.93
N THR A 100 -1.71 19.03 1.57
CA THR A 100 -1.64 19.48 0.18
C THR A 100 -0.56 18.70 -0.58
N GLN A 101 0.58 18.42 0.06
CA GLN A 101 1.70 17.72 -0.56
C GLN A 101 1.36 16.26 -0.89
N TRP A 102 0.81 15.49 0.06
CA TRP A 102 0.42 14.10 -0.18
C TRP A 102 -0.72 13.97 -1.19
N ASN A 103 -1.69 14.89 -1.16
CA ASN A 103 -2.75 14.93 -2.16
C ASN A 103 -2.28 15.44 -3.54
N SER A 104 -1.01 15.86 -3.69
CA SER A 104 -0.42 16.20 -5.00
C SER A 104 0.29 15.04 -5.68
N ILE A 105 0.42 13.91 -4.99
CA ILE A 105 1.03 12.69 -5.55
C ILE A 105 0.08 12.07 -6.57
N THR A 106 0.62 11.77 -7.75
CA THR A 106 -0.08 11.22 -8.92
C THR A 106 0.26 9.76 -9.21
N ALA A 107 1.34 9.24 -8.61
CA ALA A 107 1.65 7.82 -8.67
C ALA A 107 0.62 7.00 -7.87
N PRO A 108 0.35 5.74 -8.26
CA PRO A 108 -0.51 4.84 -7.47
C PRO A 108 -0.04 4.76 -6.01
N LEU A 109 -0.98 4.88 -5.06
CA LEU A 109 -0.69 4.90 -3.64
C LEU A 109 -1.60 3.92 -2.88
N MET A 110 -0.99 3.06 -2.06
CA MET A 110 -1.67 2.18 -1.11
C MET A 110 -1.42 2.65 0.33
N LEU A 111 -2.49 2.97 1.06
CA LEU A 111 -2.41 3.39 2.47
C LEU A 111 -2.82 2.25 3.41
N MET A 112 -1.88 1.75 4.21
CA MET A 112 -2.13 0.73 5.23
C MET A 112 -2.42 1.35 6.62
N GLY A 113 -2.06 2.62 6.82
CA GLY A 113 -2.32 3.38 8.04
C GLY A 113 -3.63 4.18 8.00
N VAL A 114 -4.79 3.52 8.19
CA VAL A 114 -6.12 4.17 8.07
C VAL A 114 -6.30 5.46 8.88
N HIS A 115 -5.55 5.61 9.99
CA HIS A 115 -5.54 6.82 10.81
C HIS A 115 -5.15 8.09 10.04
N ILE A 116 -4.37 7.96 8.98
CA ILE A 116 -3.90 9.06 8.12
C ILE A 116 -4.99 9.49 7.12
N SER A 117 -5.93 8.60 6.75
CA SER A 117 -6.97 8.89 5.76
C SER A 117 -8.07 9.84 6.25
N ARG A 118 -8.22 10.02 7.57
CA ARG A 118 -9.34 10.73 8.20
C ARG A 118 -9.50 12.17 7.73
N ASN A 119 -10.70 12.72 7.95
CA ASN A 119 -11.05 14.12 7.69
C ASN A 119 -10.35 15.16 8.59
N SER A 120 -9.51 14.72 9.53
CA SER A 120 -8.60 15.57 10.30
C SER A 120 -7.14 15.42 9.88
N ARG A 121 -6.87 14.68 8.79
CA ARG A 121 -5.55 14.32 8.26
C ARG A 121 -5.59 14.50 6.74
N TRP A 122 -5.32 13.48 5.93
CA TRP A 122 -5.25 13.61 4.46
C TRP A 122 -6.59 13.85 3.77
N LEU A 123 -7.71 13.80 4.50
CA LEU A 123 -9.06 14.13 4.00
C LEU A 123 -9.62 13.15 2.96
N TRP A 124 -9.09 11.93 2.90
CA TRP A 124 -9.54 10.90 1.94
C TRP A 124 -10.88 10.29 2.32
N VAL A 125 -11.16 10.17 3.62
CA VAL A 125 -12.44 9.66 4.12
C VAL A 125 -13.08 10.64 5.09
N ASN A 126 -14.40 10.80 4.98
CA ASN A 126 -15.14 11.76 5.80
C ASN A 126 -15.57 11.20 7.17
N THR A 127 -14.62 10.68 7.94
CA THR A 127 -14.89 10.18 9.29
C THR A 127 -13.71 10.34 10.24
N THR A 128 -14.01 10.40 11.53
CA THR A 128 -13.05 10.20 12.62
C THR A 128 -13.26 8.86 13.35
N SER A 129 -14.33 8.12 13.01
CA SER A 129 -14.66 6.82 13.58
C SER A 129 -13.73 5.76 13.03
N LEU A 130 -12.94 5.16 13.93
CA LEU A 130 -11.97 4.11 13.61
C LEU A 130 -12.10 2.98 14.63
N PRO A 131 -13.06 2.04 14.45
CA PRO A 131 -13.23 0.92 15.36
C PRO A 131 -11.98 0.04 15.37
N ASN A 132 -11.62 -0.44 16.57
CA ASN A 132 -10.58 -1.43 16.78
C ASN A 132 -11.25 -2.77 17.05
N LEU A 133 -11.11 -3.70 16.11
CA LEU A 133 -11.84 -4.97 16.13
C LEU A 133 -10.85 -6.13 16.19
N SER A 134 -11.27 -7.20 16.85
CA SER A 134 -10.53 -8.46 16.99
C SER A 134 -11.41 -9.62 16.53
N ASP A 135 -10.78 -10.69 16.06
CA ASP A 135 -11.45 -11.89 15.52
C ASP A 135 -12.49 -11.59 14.43
N SER A 136 -12.26 -10.53 13.66
CA SER A 136 -13.07 -10.13 12.51
C SER A 136 -12.86 -11.04 11.30
N SER A 137 -13.90 -11.16 10.49
CA SER A 137 -13.91 -11.81 9.17
C SER A 137 -14.18 -10.80 8.06
N ILE A 138 -13.78 -11.14 6.83
CA ILE A 138 -14.06 -10.34 5.63
C ILE A 138 -15.50 -10.55 5.16
N ASP A 139 -16.13 -9.47 4.72
CA ASP A 139 -17.25 -9.49 3.78
C ASP A 139 -16.81 -8.85 2.45
N ILE A 140 -16.63 -9.69 1.43
CA ILE A 140 -16.21 -9.33 0.08
C ILE A 140 -17.41 -8.81 -0.70
N ILE A 141 -17.39 -7.53 -1.03
CA ILE A 141 -18.45 -6.87 -1.80
C ILE A 141 -18.23 -7.07 -3.30
N GLU A 142 -16.99 -6.86 -3.76
CA GLU A 142 -16.62 -6.96 -5.18
C GLU A 142 -15.85 -8.26 -5.45
N ALA A 143 -16.54 -9.41 -5.36
CA ALA A 143 -15.90 -10.74 -5.47
C ALA A 143 -15.22 -11.03 -6.82
N GLY A 144 -15.51 -10.25 -7.87
CA GLY A 144 -14.83 -10.34 -9.16
C GLY A 144 -13.48 -9.60 -9.20
N HIS A 145 -13.15 -8.81 -8.17
CA HIS A 145 -11.94 -8.01 -8.14
C HIS A 145 -10.69 -8.90 -8.02
N PRO A 146 -9.62 -8.68 -8.82
CA PRO A 146 -8.45 -9.56 -8.84
C PRO A 146 -7.74 -9.75 -7.49
N ILE A 147 -7.84 -8.77 -6.58
CA ILE A 147 -7.20 -8.86 -5.25
C ILE A 147 -7.78 -9.99 -4.38
N PHE A 148 -9.00 -10.43 -4.68
CA PHE A 148 -9.67 -11.52 -3.96
C PHE A 148 -9.50 -12.88 -4.65
N ALA A 149 -8.67 -12.97 -5.69
CA ALA A 149 -8.39 -14.23 -6.34
C ALA A 149 -7.83 -15.25 -5.33
N GLY A 150 -8.59 -16.30 -5.05
CA GLY A 150 -8.23 -17.34 -4.07
C GLY A 150 -8.55 -17.01 -2.61
N VAL A 151 -9.18 -15.87 -2.33
CA VAL A 151 -9.64 -15.49 -0.98
C VAL A 151 -11.13 -15.82 -0.84
N PRO A 152 -11.54 -16.73 0.06
CA PRO A 152 -12.94 -17.01 0.28
C PRO A 152 -13.61 -15.88 1.08
N ASN A 153 -14.89 -15.61 0.80
CA ASN A 153 -15.68 -14.72 1.65
C ASN A 153 -15.82 -15.30 3.07
N GLY A 154 -15.86 -14.45 4.10
CA GLY A 154 -15.88 -14.88 5.49
C GLY A 154 -14.55 -15.44 6.00
N ALA A 155 -13.45 -15.32 5.25
CA ALA A 155 -12.11 -15.58 5.76
C ALA A 155 -11.82 -14.71 6.99
N GLN A 156 -11.12 -15.26 7.98
CA GLN A 156 -10.69 -14.50 9.15
C GLN A 156 -9.55 -13.54 8.77
N ILE A 157 -9.67 -12.29 9.21
CA ILE A 157 -8.83 -11.17 8.75
C ILE A 157 -7.96 -10.59 9.86
N THR A 158 -8.40 -10.78 11.10
CA THR A 158 -7.61 -10.51 12.29
C THR A 158 -7.51 -11.78 13.11
N VAL A 159 -6.31 -12.13 13.53
CA VAL A 159 -6.08 -13.20 14.50
C VAL A 159 -6.02 -12.54 15.87
N GLY A 160 -6.92 -12.90 16.80
CA GLY A 160 -7.00 -12.29 18.13
C GLY A 160 -5.67 -12.29 18.91
N ASP A 161 -4.77 -13.23 18.61
CA ASP A 161 -3.44 -13.34 19.22
C ASP A 161 -2.48 -12.18 18.84
N VAL A 162 -2.77 -11.44 17.77
CA VAL A 162 -1.96 -10.31 17.29
C VAL A 162 -2.51 -8.96 17.78
N GLY A 163 -3.68 -8.97 18.45
CA GLY A 163 -4.37 -7.77 18.92
C GLY A 163 -5.37 -7.20 17.90
N PRO A 164 -6.07 -6.11 18.26
CA PRO A 164 -7.09 -5.54 17.40
C PRO A 164 -6.49 -4.85 16.18
N THR A 165 -7.22 -4.88 15.06
CA THR A 165 -6.93 -4.08 13.87
C THR A 165 -7.91 -2.92 13.77
N THR A 166 -7.42 -1.78 13.29
CA THR A 166 -8.22 -0.57 13.11
C THR A 166 -8.81 -0.53 11.70
N PHE A 167 -10.10 -0.22 11.59
CA PHE A 167 -10.82 -0.10 10.31
C PHE A 167 -11.40 1.31 10.14
N VAL A 168 -11.81 1.68 8.92
CA VAL A 168 -12.55 2.92 8.69
C VAL A 168 -14.02 2.69 9.02
N GLY A 169 -14.55 3.35 10.06
CA GLY A 169 -15.88 3.08 10.62
C GLY A 169 -17.05 3.67 9.84
N ILE A 170 -16.97 3.67 8.52
CA ILE A 170 -18.03 3.96 7.56
C ILE A 170 -17.83 3.10 6.31
N THR A 171 -18.89 2.95 5.50
CA THR A 171 -18.86 2.33 4.16
C THR A 171 -19.10 3.32 3.03
N ASP A 172 -19.46 4.56 3.36
CA ASP A 172 -19.54 5.67 2.40
C ASP A 172 -18.13 6.25 2.16
N MET A 173 -17.48 5.81 1.08
CA MET A 173 -16.15 6.26 0.65
C MET A 173 -16.22 7.43 -0.34
N GLY A 174 -17.36 8.13 -0.42
CA GLY A 174 -17.56 9.23 -1.35
C GLY A 174 -17.58 8.75 -2.80
N ASN A 175 -16.57 9.15 -3.56
CA ASN A 175 -16.31 8.73 -4.94
C ASN A 175 -15.55 7.39 -5.05
N GLY A 176 -15.10 6.82 -3.92
CA GLY A 176 -14.42 5.53 -3.89
C GLY A 176 -15.38 4.34 -3.94
N THR A 177 -14.86 3.18 -4.33
CA THR A 177 -15.58 1.90 -4.34
C THR A 177 -15.12 1.06 -3.16
N VAL A 178 -16.06 0.60 -2.33
CA VAL A 178 -15.78 -0.37 -1.26
C VAL A 178 -15.69 -1.77 -1.87
N LEU A 179 -14.50 -2.38 -1.75
CA LEU A 179 -14.23 -3.73 -2.25
C LEU A 179 -14.52 -4.80 -1.20
N ALA A 180 -14.23 -4.49 0.07
CA ALA A 180 -14.50 -5.35 1.20
C ALA A 180 -14.70 -4.56 2.50
N GLN A 181 -15.49 -5.12 3.39
CA GLN A 181 -15.78 -4.59 4.71
C GLN A 181 -15.60 -5.68 5.79
N VAL A 182 -15.72 -5.29 7.06
CA VAL A 182 -15.75 -6.23 8.17
C VAL A 182 -17.14 -6.87 8.25
N GLU A 183 -17.20 -8.20 8.33
CA GLU A 183 -18.46 -8.94 8.37
C GLU A 183 -19.32 -8.50 9.58
N GLY A 184 -20.54 -8.07 9.31
CA GLY A 184 -21.51 -7.65 10.34
C GLY A 184 -21.31 -6.24 10.89
N GLU A 185 -20.37 -5.46 10.36
CA GLU A 185 -20.04 -4.11 10.81
C GLU A 185 -20.09 -3.10 9.66
N ASP A 186 -20.47 -1.86 9.94
CA ASP A 186 -20.37 -0.73 8.99
C ASP A 186 -18.93 -0.19 8.97
N ALA A 187 -17.95 -1.07 8.71
CA ALA A 187 -16.54 -0.74 8.74
C ALA A 187 -15.81 -1.24 7.48
N THR A 188 -15.29 -0.30 6.68
CA THR A 188 -14.55 -0.61 5.46
C THR A 188 -13.19 -1.21 5.78
N TRP A 189 -12.84 -2.26 5.05
CA TRP A 189 -11.50 -2.84 5.09
C TRP A 189 -10.68 -2.45 3.86
N ILE A 190 -11.24 -2.62 2.65
CA ILE A 190 -10.58 -2.27 1.41
C ILE A 190 -11.51 -1.41 0.58
N ALA A 191 -11.01 -0.24 0.19
CA ALA A 191 -11.64 0.63 -0.78
C ALA A 191 -10.61 1.08 -1.81
N GLU A 192 -11.09 1.40 -3.01
CA GLU A 192 -10.26 1.89 -4.10
C GLU A 192 -10.86 3.15 -4.73
N TRP A 193 -9.99 3.96 -5.30
CA TRP A 193 -10.35 5.16 -6.05
C TRP A 193 -9.72 5.07 -7.43
N GLU A 194 -10.50 5.44 -8.45
CA GLU A 194 -9.98 5.59 -9.80
C GLU A 194 -8.95 6.72 -9.86
N THR A 195 -8.01 6.64 -10.78
CA THR A 195 -6.99 7.70 -10.91
C THR A 195 -7.61 9.05 -11.26
N GLY A 196 -7.25 10.10 -10.51
CA GLY A 196 -7.62 11.49 -10.82
C GLY A 196 -9.07 11.84 -10.55
N VAL A 197 -9.75 11.11 -9.67
CA VAL A 197 -11.10 11.46 -9.22
C VAL A 197 -11.15 12.15 -7.86
N GLU A 198 -9.99 12.42 -7.23
CA GLU A 198 -9.86 12.98 -5.87
C GLU A 198 -10.68 14.25 -5.61
#